data_AF-A0A3A9C1E4-F1
#
_entry.id   AF-A0A3A9C1E4-F1
#
_cell.length_a   1.000
_cell.length_b   1.000
_cell.length_c   1.000
_cell.angle_alpha   90.00
_cell.angle_beta   90.00
_cell.angle_gamma   90.00
#
_symmetry.space_group_name_H-M   'P 1'
#
loop_
_entity.id
_entity.type
_entity.pdbx_description
1 polymer ?
#
loop_
_entity_poly.entity_id
_entity_poly.type
_entity_poly.pdbx_seq_one_letter_code
_entity_poly.pdbx_strand_id
1 'polypeptide(L)'
;MKCKYCQKELKEGMLYCEGCGKPVQMVPNFEPEIEARMDETLAAIAVDDVIHGVDETTVKKGFPKVVFVVAAVFAIAAAFGVFIMVSINTSYGTYYKKGMRAFNEGKYGQALSYFNKALEKHSGSVEAQLQAARSYQGLGEEESALDEYLKIIDTVPDCRDAYVGAISLYEKTGDYTSINRLIGACRNDDIYEEFSHYLAFPPEFSAKEGTYHERLKIRLKAEQKGTIYYTLDGSEPGTDSYKYSAPITLNPGNNIVRAVFANEKGILSESISKIYEVELPKPEEPVVTPIDGNYHLPELITVTVPDECEVFYTTDGTEPTNHSERYEGPLPMPLNGSRFKFVAYSKNNKIYSSVVTAVYHLDFNGACTSQVAANYVAATLAVGGKILDADGNVPELNGQYKYRCGLAAGKGENYYYLVEEYFLPKGGEMEKTGQIYGVNAFDFTICTVNRDSEGNLVFQSL
;
A
#
# COMPACT_ATOMS: atom_id res chain seq x y z
N MET A 1 -29.92 -60.47 23.43
CA MET A 1 -31.25 -60.02 22.93
C MET A 1 -31.15 -59.70 21.44
N LYS A 2 -32.22 -59.82 20.64
CA LYS A 2 -32.19 -59.45 19.21
C LYS A 2 -32.78 -58.05 18.99
N CYS A 3 -32.24 -57.29 18.04
CA CYS A 3 -32.73 -55.96 17.72
C CYS A 3 -34.16 -56.02 17.14
N LYS A 4 -35.10 -55.25 17.71
CA LYS A 4 -36.49 -55.12 17.23
C LYS A 4 -36.60 -54.66 15.76
N TYR A 5 -35.61 -53.92 15.26
CA TYR A 5 -35.66 -53.31 13.93
C TYR A 5 -34.99 -54.15 12.84
N CYS A 6 -33.88 -54.82 13.13
CA CYS A 6 -33.10 -55.56 12.13
C CYS A 6 -32.83 -57.03 12.49
N GLN A 7 -33.35 -57.51 13.63
CA GLN A 7 -33.24 -58.90 14.11
C GLN A 7 -31.82 -59.43 14.36
N LYS A 8 -30.79 -58.59 14.21
CA LYS A 8 -29.40 -58.91 14.54
C LYS A 8 -29.21 -59.07 16.04
N GLU A 9 -28.33 -59.98 16.44
CA GLU A 9 -28.00 -60.24 17.83
C GLU A 9 -27.27 -59.05 18.46
N LEU A 10 -27.75 -58.56 19.60
CA LEU A 10 -27.19 -57.44 20.32
C LEU A 10 -26.22 -57.94 21.38
N LYS A 11 -24.98 -57.41 21.35
CA LYS A 11 -23.98 -57.61 22.40
C LYS A 11 -24.42 -56.91 23.69
N GLU A 12 -24.08 -57.51 24.83
CA GLU A 12 -24.44 -57.02 26.16
C GLU A 12 -23.78 -55.65 26.45
N GLY A 13 -24.55 -54.69 26.99
CA GLY A 13 -24.07 -53.35 27.31
C GLY A 13 -24.18 -52.29 26.20
N MET A 14 -24.69 -52.63 25.01
CA MET A 14 -24.80 -51.67 23.89
C MET A 14 -26.10 -50.84 23.94
N LEU A 15 -25.98 -49.51 23.87
CA LEU A 15 -27.11 -48.56 23.80
C LEU A 15 -27.69 -48.41 22.39
N TYR A 16 -26.94 -48.79 21.34
CA TYR A 16 -27.36 -48.73 19.94
C TYR A 16 -27.07 -50.05 19.23
N CYS A 17 -27.91 -50.42 18.26
CA CYS A 17 -27.70 -51.61 17.46
C CYS A 17 -26.61 -51.38 16.41
N GLU A 18 -25.51 -52.13 16.47
CA GLU A 18 -24.41 -52.08 15.47
C GLU A 18 -24.86 -52.40 14.03
N GLY A 19 -26.03 -53.04 13.84
CA GLY A 19 -26.55 -53.38 12.52
C GLY A 19 -27.33 -52.25 11.82
N CYS A 20 -28.13 -51.49 12.56
CA CYS A 20 -29.03 -50.48 11.98
C CYS A 20 -28.92 -49.08 12.60
N GLY A 21 -28.01 -48.89 13.56
CA GLY A 21 -27.76 -47.60 14.22
C GLY A 21 -28.87 -47.12 15.16
N LYS A 22 -29.98 -47.87 15.29
CA LYS A 22 -31.11 -47.47 16.15
C LYS A 22 -30.86 -47.81 17.63
N PRO A 23 -31.34 -46.98 18.57
CA PRO A 23 -31.17 -47.23 20.00
C PRO A 23 -31.86 -48.53 20.44
N VAL A 24 -31.21 -49.23 21.38
CA VAL A 24 -31.72 -50.46 21.98
C VAL A 24 -32.73 -50.08 23.07
N GLN A 25 -34.01 -50.35 22.78
CA GLN A 25 -35.12 -50.03 23.68
C GLN A 25 -35.24 -51.11 24.78
N MET A 26 -34.82 -50.78 26.01
CA MET A 26 -34.79 -51.71 27.16
C MET A 26 -36.10 -51.73 27.98
N VAL A 27 -36.97 -50.72 27.82
CA VAL A 27 -38.25 -50.61 28.54
C VAL A 27 -39.41 -50.76 27.55
N PRO A 28 -40.39 -51.63 27.80
CA PRO A 28 -41.59 -51.75 26.97
C PRO A 28 -42.36 -50.43 26.89
N ASN A 29 -42.95 -50.14 25.72
CA ASN A 29 -43.85 -49.00 25.56
C ASN A 29 -45.12 -49.21 26.40
N PHE A 30 -45.50 -48.17 27.12
CA PHE A 30 -46.76 -48.08 27.86
C PHE A 30 -47.93 -47.95 26.88
N GLU A 31 -48.83 -48.94 26.84
CA GLU A 31 -50.06 -48.93 26.04
C GLU A 31 -51.23 -48.34 26.87
N PRO A 32 -51.81 -47.19 26.48
CA PRO A 32 -52.85 -46.51 27.26
C PRO A 32 -54.28 -46.98 26.98
N GLU A 33 -54.49 -48.15 26.37
CA GLU A 33 -55.82 -48.61 25.92
C GLU A 33 -56.62 -49.43 26.95
N ILE A 34 -56.16 -49.52 28.20
CA ILE A 34 -56.92 -50.15 29.29
C ILE A 34 -57.24 -49.11 30.35
N GLU A 35 -58.18 -48.20 30.04
CA GLU A 35 -59.13 -47.58 30.99
C GLU A 35 -60.08 -46.65 30.21
N ALA A 36 -60.87 -47.25 29.31
CA ALA A 36 -62.09 -46.65 28.77
C ALA A 36 -63.25 -47.56 29.13
N ARG A 37 -63.62 -47.60 30.42
CA ARG A 37 -64.88 -48.19 30.88
C ARG A 37 -65.19 -47.79 32.32
N MET A 38 -66.40 -47.24 32.49
CA MET A 38 -67.05 -46.80 33.72
C MET A 38 -66.77 -45.35 34.13
N ASP A 39 -67.45 -44.43 33.45
CA ASP A 39 -68.11 -43.29 34.11
C ASP A 39 -69.23 -42.78 33.20
N GLU A 40 -70.33 -43.53 33.15
CA GLU A 40 -71.63 -43.04 32.70
C GLU A 40 -72.67 -43.41 33.77
N THR A 41 -73.57 -42.46 34.02
CA THR A 41 -74.73 -42.49 34.93
C THR A 41 -74.49 -42.14 36.41
N LEU A 42 -74.36 -40.84 36.68
CA LEU A 42 -74.76 -40.20 37.94
C LEU A 42 -75.76 -39.08 37.63
N ALA A 43 -77.01 -39.46 37.36
CA ALA A 43 -78.19 -38.61 37.53
C ALA A 43 -79.48 -39.45 37.43
N ALA A 44 -80.39 -39.23 38.38
CA ALA A 44 -81.74 -39.80 38.51
C ALA A 44 -81.84 -41.23 39.07
N ILE A 45 -82.21 -41.34 40.36
CA ILE A 45 -83.58 -41.71 40.79
C ILE A 45 -83.65 -41.58 42.31
N ALA A 46 -84.73 -40.95 42.77
CA ALA A 46 -85.09 -40.77 44.16
C ALA A 46 -86.00 -41.92 44.66
N VAL A 47 -86.18 -41.93 45.98
CA VAL A 47 -87.37 -42.37 46.74
C VAL A 47 -87.33 -43.74 47.45
N ASP A 48 -87.57 -43.60 48.77
CA ASP A 48 -88.20 -44.44 49.81
C ASP A 48 -87.57 -45.66 50.50
N ASP A 49 -87.56 -45.52 51.83
CA ASP A 49 -87.99 -46.41 52.92
C ASP A 49 -87.43 -47.84 53.04
N VAL A 50 -86.89 -48.17 54.22
CA VAL A 50 -87.64 -48.86 55.31
C VAL A 50 -86.71 -49.07 56.53
N ILE A 51 -87.35 -48.93 57.69
CA ILE A 51 -86.92 -48.99 59.09
C ILE A 51 -86.41 -50.37 59.54
N HIS A 52 -85.46 -50.39 60.50
CA HIS A 52 -85.35 -51.22 61.72
C HIS A 52 -83.86 -51.23 62.16
N GLY A 53 -83.43 -51.08 63.41
CA GLY A 53 -84.01 -50.88 64.74
C GLY A 53 -82.84 -50.89 65.75
N VAL A 54 -82.92 -50.00 66.76
CA VAL A 54 -82.39 -50.05 68.15
C VAL A 54 -81.05 -50.76 68.42
N ASP A 55 -80.03 -50.03 68.89
CA ASP A 55 -79.70 -49.98 70.34
C ASP A 55 -78.64 -48.91 70.71
N GLU A 56 -78.84 -48.27 71.86
CA GLU A 56 -77.96 -47.25 72.44
C GLU A 56 -76.82 -47.90 73.24
N THR A 57 -75.56 -47.63 72.90
CA THR A 57 -74.49 -47.51 73.90
C THR A 57 -73.45 -46.44 73.52
N THR A 58 -73.62 -45.28 74.12
CA THR A 58 -72.58 -44.35 74.63
C THR A 58 -71.12 -44.53 74.18
N VAL A 59 -70.64 -43.71 73.23
CA VAL A 59 -69.22 -43.33 73.12
C VAL A 59 -69.08 -41.83 72.83
N LYS A 60 -68.21 -41.19 73.63
CA LYS A 60 -67.91 -39.74 73.68
C LYS A 60 -67.54 -39.12 72.33
N LYS A 61 -68.00 -37.88 72.13
CA LYS A 61 -67.65 -36.94 71.04
C LYS A 61 -66.14 -36.90 70.77
N GLY A 62 -65.73 -37.32 69.57
CA GLY A 62 -64.48 -36.95 68.93
C GLY A 62 -64.78 -36.42 67.52
N PHE A 63 -64.54 -35.13 67.28
CA PHE A 63 -64.61 -34.50 65.95
C PHE A 63 -63.70 -35.26 64.95
N PRO A 64 -64.14 -35.60 63.72
CA PRO A 64 -63.35 -36.46 62.86
C PRO A 64 -62.28 -35.64 62.13
N LYS A 65 -61.02 -35.95 62.41
CA LYS A 65 -59.83 -35.38 61.73
C LYS A 65 -59.80 -35.65 60.20
N VAL A 66 -60.67 -36.53 59.69
CA VAL A 66 -60.67 -37.00 58.29
C VAL A 66 -61.14 -35.93 57.29
N VAL A 67 -62.09 -35.07 57.66
CA VAL A 67 -62.60 -33.99 56.78
C VAL A 67 -61.51 -32.93 56.53
N PHE A 68 -60.66 -32.65 57.53
CA PHE A 68 -59.52 -31.74 57.38
C PHE A 68 -58.44 -32.29 56.45
N VAL A 69 -58.22 -33.61 56.43
CA VAL A 69 -57.18 -34.24 55.59
C VAL A 69 -57.58 -34.20 54.11
N VAL A 70 -58.83 -34.49 53.77
CA VAL A 70 -59.31 -34.45 52.38
C VAL A 70 -59.35 -33.02 51.83
N ALA A 71 -59.80 -32.05 52.63
CA ALA A 71 -59.77 -30.63 52.27
C ALA A 71 -58.33 -30.10 52.10
N ALA A 72 -57.39 -30.56 52.94
CA ALA A 72 -55.98 -30.21 52.81
C ALA A 72 -55.35 -30.78 51.52
N VAL A 73 -55.68 -32.01 51.13
CA VAL A 73 -55.17 -32.61 49.88
C VAL A 73 -55.70 -31.88 48.64
N PHE A 74 -56.97 -31.51 48.61
CA PHE A 74 -57.54 -30.69 47.52
C PHE A 74 -56.93 -29.28 47.47
N ALA A 75 -56.71 -28.65 48.63
CA ALA A 75 -56.05 -27.35 48.71
C ALA A 75 -54.58 -27.44 48.23
N ILE A 76 -53.88 -28.53 48.55
CA ILE A 76 -52.51 -28.79 48.08
C ILE A 76 -52.50 -29.06 46.57
N ALA A 77 -53.44 -29.84 46.03
CA ALA A 77 -53.54 -30.09 44.59
C ALA A 77 -53.89 -28.82 43.79
N ALA A 78 -54.81 -27.99 44.31
CA ALA A 78 -55.13 -26.68 43.72
C ALA A 78 -53.93 -25.72 43.82
N ALA A 79 -53.24 -25.68 44.96
CA ALA A 79 -52.02 -24.90 45.12
C ALA A 79 -50.89 -25.39 44.20
N PHE A 80 -50.78 -26.70 43.98
CA PHE A 80 -49.83 -27.29 43.04
C PHE A 80 -50.21 -26.98 41.59
N GLY A 81 -51.49 -26.99 41.26
CA GLY A 81 -52.02 -26.54 39.97
C GLY A 81 -51.74 -25.05 39.71
N VAL A 82 -51.96 -24.19 40.71
CA VAL A 82 -51.61 -22.76 40.65
C VAL A 82 -50.10 -22.58 40.57
N PHE A 83 -49.31 -23.38 41.29
CA PHE A 83 -47.85 -23.35 41.25
C PHE A 83 -47.32 -23.78 39.88
N ILE A 84 -47.88 -24.82 39.26
CA ILE A 84 -47.55 -25.25 37.90
C ILE A 84 -47.99 -24.17 36.89
N MET A 85 -49.18 -23.59 37.05
CA MET A 85 -49.68 -22.52 36.18
C MET A 85 -48.79 -21.27 36.25
N VAL A 86 -48.40 -20.84 37.46
CA VAL A 86 -47.45 -19.75 37.68
C VAL A 86 -46.08 -20.12 37.11
N SER A 87 -45.60 -21.34 37.33
CA SER A 87 -44.29 -21.80 36.85
C SER A 87 -44.21 -21.86 35.32
N ILE A 88 -45.28 -22.29 34.64
CA ILE A 88 -45.38 -22.30 33.16
C ILE A 88 -45.50 -20.86 32.62
N ASN A 89 -46.29 -20.00 33.26
CA ASN A 89 -46.50 -18.61 32.83
C ASN A 89 -45.29 -17.71 33.11
N THR A 90 -44.35 -18.15 33.95
CA THR A 90 -43.08 -17.47 34.27
C THR A 90 -41.86 -18.15 33.59
N SER A 91 -42.11 -19.08 32.67
CA SER A 91 -41.05 -19.80 31.93
C SER A 91 -40.37 -18.90 30.89
N TYR A 92 -39.09 -19.17 30.62
CA TYR A 92 -38.29 -18.57 29.57
C TYR A 92 -39.01 -18.48 28.22
N GLY A 93 -39.55 -19.61 27.75
CA GLY A 93 -40.21 -19.67 26.44
C GLY A 93 -41.43 -18.77 26.36
N THR A 94 -42.11 -18.52 27.48
CA THR A 94 -43.26 -17.61 27.54
C THR A 94 -42.83 -16.15 27.41
N TYR A 95 -41.79 -15.74 28.13
CA TYR A 95 -41.24 -14.38 28.02
C TYR A 95 -40.61 -14.13 26.65
N TYR A 96 -39.86 -15.09 26.12
CA TYR A 96 -39.28 -15.01 24.78
C TYR A 96 -40.36 -14.84 23.70
N LYS A 97 -41.44 -15.64 23.73
CA LYS A 97 -42.57 -15.50 22.78
C LYS A 97 -43.28 -14.16 22.90
N LYS A 98 -43.46 -13.64 24.12
CA LYS A 98 -44.04 -12.30 24.34
C LYS A 98 -43.13 -11.20 23.79
N GLY A 99 -41.81 -11.32 24.01
CA GLY A 99 -40.79 -10.44 23.45
C GLY A 99 -40.80 -10.42 21.93
N MET A 100 -40.79 -11.59 21.29
CA MET A 100 -40.87 -11.72 19.83
C MET A 100 -42.15 -11.10 19.26
N ARG A 101 -43.31 -11.28 19.92
CA ARG A 101 -44.56 -10.62 19.50
C ARG A 101 -44.43 -9.10 19.56
N ALA A 102 -43.94 -8.56 20.69
CA ALA A 102 -43.75 -7.13 20.86
C ALA A 102 -42.73 -6.56 19.84
N PHE A 103 -41.66 -7.31 19.56
CA PHE A 103 -40.65 -6.96 18.57
C PHE A 103 -41.25 -6.85 17.16
N ASN A 104 -42.02 -7.86 16.74
CA ASN A 104 -42.71 -7.86 15.44
C ASN A 104 -43.78 -6.77 15.32
N GLU A 105 -44.31 -6.29 16.44
CA GLU A 105 -45.23 -5.13 16.51
C GLU A 105 -44.49 -3.78 16.52
N GLY A 106 -43.16 -3.75 16.44
CA GLY A 106 -42.34 -2.54 16.51
C GLY A 106 -42.25 -1.92 17.91
N LYS A 107 -42.71 -2.61 18.95
CA LYS A 107 -42.72 -2.13 20.35
C LYS A 107 -41.43 -2.54 21.05
N TYR A 108 -40.31 -2.01 20.58
CA TYR A 108 -38.97 -2.45 20.98
C TYR A 108 -38.68 -2.33 22.48
N GLY A 109 -39.17 -1.28 23.16
CA GLY A 109 -39.00 -1.15 24.62
C GLY A 109 -39.74 -2.24 25.41
N GLN A 110 -40.93 -2.65 24.96
CA GLN A 110 -41.66 -3.77 25.57
C GLN A 110 -40.97 -5.10 25.25
N ALA A 111 -40.49 -5.26 24.01
CA ALA A 111 -39.75 -6.43 23.59
C ALA A 111 -38.50 -6.64 24.45
N LEU A 112 -37.69 -5.60 24.63
CA LEU A 112 -36.50 -5.60 25.48
C LEU A 112 -36.83 -5.98 26.93
N SER A 113 -37.91 -5.43 27.51
CA SER A 113 -38.35 -5.81 28.86
C SER A 113 -38.67 -7.30 28.97
N TYR A 114 -39.34 -7.88 27.97
CA TYR A 114 -39.64 -9.31 27.94
C TYR A 114 -38.40 -10.17 27.68
N PHE A 115 -37.47 -9.74 26.83
CA PHE A 115 -36.21 -10.45 26.60
C PHE A 115 -35.33 -10.44 27.85
N ASN A 116 -35.21 -9.31 28.56
CA ASN A 116 -34.49 -9.24 29.83
C ASN A 116 -35.09 -10.17 30.89
N LYS A 117 -36.42 -10.26 30.99
CA LYS A 117 -37.10 -11.25 31.86
C LYS A 117 -36.83 -12.69 31.43
N ALA A 118 -36.67 -12.94 30.13
CA ALA A 118 -36.25 -14.25 29.64
C ALA A 118 -34.79 -14.55 30.06
N LEU A 119 -33.90 -13.57 29.93
CA LEU A 119 -32.49 -13.67 30.34
C LEU A 119 -32.30 -13.82 31.85
N GLU A 120 -33.19 -13.26 32.67
CA GLU A 120 -33.23 -13.54 34.13
C GLU A 120 -33.47 -15.02 34.43
N LYS A 121 -34.16 -15.75 33.53
CA LYS A 121 -34.40 -17.19 33.68
C LYS A 121 -33.29 -18.03 33.08
N HIS A 122 -32.76 -17.63 31.92
CA HIS A 122 -31.65 -18.28 31.23
C HIS A 122 -30.69 -17.23 30.72
N SER A 123 -29.70 -16.89 31.54
CA SER A 123 -28.76 -15.79 31.30
C SER A 123 -27.81 -16.03 30.12
N GLY A 124 -27.59 -17.30 29.73
CA GLY A 124 -26.72 -17.68 28.62
C GLY A 124 -27.45 -17.95 27.30
N SER A 125 -28.72 -17.54 27.17
CA SER A 125 -29.46 -17.73 25.92
C SER A 125 -29.04 -16.70 24.86
N VAL A 126 -28.23 -17.16 23.90
CA VAL A 126 -27.73 -16.33 22.79
C VAL A 126 -28.88 -15.77 21.96
N GLU A 127 -29.93 -16.55 21.72
CA GLU A 127 -31.09 -16.07 20.95
C GLU A 127 -31.80 -14.93 21.68
N ALA A 128 -31.98 -15.01 23.00
CA ALA A 128 -32.59 -13.92 23.76
C ALA A 128 -31.69 -12.68 23.83
N GLN A 129 -30.37 -12.85 23.95
CA GLN A 129 -29.39 -11.75 23.92
C GLN A 129 -29.40 -11.05 22.56
N LEU A 130 -29.36 -11.80 21.45
CA LEU A 130 -29.45 -11.24 20.09
C LEU A 130 -30.74 -10.43 19.90
N GLN A 131 -31.88 -10.93 20.37
CA GLN A 131 -33.14 -10.20 20.24
C GLN A 131 -33.20 -8.97 21.15
N ALA A 132 -32.54 -8.98 22.31
CA ALA A 132 -32.36 -7.80 23.13
C ALA A 132 -31.51 -6.75 22.41
N ALA A 133 -30.37 -7.13 21.84
CA ALA A 133 -29.50 -6.25 21.04
C ALA A 133 -30.24 -5.63 19.84
N ARG A 134 -31.02 -6.43 19.09
CA ARG A 134 -31.88 -5.94 18.01
C ARG A 134 -32.97 -4.98 18.51
N SER A 135 -33.50 -5.21 19.71
CA SER A 135 -34.48 -4.31 20.33
C SER A 135 -33.84 -2.98 20.70
N TYR A 136 -32.60 -2.97 21.22
CA TYR A 136 -31.83 -1.73 21.43
C TYR A 136 -31.61 -0.97 20.12
N GLN A 137 -31.25 -1.66 19.02
CA GLN A 137 -31.15 -1.01 17.70
C GLN A 137 -32.48 -0.41 17.25
N GLY A 138 -33.60 -1.12 17.44
CA GLY A 138 -34.94 -0.62 17.11
C GLY A 138 -35.35 0.61 17.91
N LEU A 139 -34.80 0.80 19.11
CA LEU A 139 -34.97 1.99 19.94
C LEU A 139 -34.06 3.17 19.54
N GLY A 140 -33.06 2.92 18.69
CA GLY A 140 -32.00 3.88 18.38
C GLY A 140 -30.90 3.97 19.44
N GLU A 141 -30.87 3.03 20.40
CA GLU A 141 -29.82 2.93 21.41
C GLU A 141 -28.63 2.12 20.85
N GLU A 142 -27.90 2.71 19.91
CA GLU A 142 -26.88 2.02 19.11
C GLU A 142 -25.66 1.58 19.92
N GLU A 143 -25.19 2.39 20.87
CA GLU A 143 -24.08 2.01 21.75
C GLU A 143 -24.43 0.79 22.60
N SER A 144 -25.62 0.78 23.22
CA SER A 144 -26.12 -0.35 24.01
C SER A 144 -26.25 -1.63 23.16
N ALA A 145 -26.72 -1.49 21.91
CA ALA A 145 -26.81 -2.61 21.00
C ALA A 145 -25.43 -3.16 20.62
N LEU A 146 -24.47 -2.28 20.33
CA LEU A 146 -23.11 -2.68 19.97
C LEU A 146 -22.43 -3.42 21.13
N ASP A 147 -22.57 -2.92 22.36
CA ASP A 147 -22.01 -3.57 23.55
C ASP A 147 -22.55 -4.99 23.73
N GLU A 148 -23.88 -5.18 23.58
CA GLU A 148 -24.47 -6.51 23.70
C GLU A 148 -24.03 -7.45 22.56
N TYR A 149 -23.87 -6.95 21.32
CA TYR A 149 -23.30 -7.75 20.24
C TYR A 149 -21.85 -8.16 20.49
N LEU A 150 -20.99 -7.24 20.91
CA LEU A 150 -19.59 -7.54 21.21
C LEU A 150 -19.46 -8.54 22.36
N LYS A 151 -20.30 -8.42 23.39
CA LYS A 151 -20.39 -9.38 24.50
C LYS A 151 -20.83 -10.78 24.04
N ILE A 152 -21.77 -10.87 23.09
CA ILE A 152 -22.14 -12.16 22.48
C ILE A 152 -20.94 -12.74 21.72
N ILE A 153 -20.21 -11.93 20.95
CA ILE A 153 -19.01 -12.38 20.22
C ILE A 153 -17.92 -12.88 21.18
N ASP A 154 -17.71 -12.18 22.29
CA ASP A 154 -16.72 -12.58 23.31
C ASP A 154 -17.07 -13.91 23.98
N THR A 155 -18.35 -14.20 24.17
CA THR A 155 -18.84 -15.43 24.82
C THR A 155 -19.09 -16.58 23.85
N VAL A 156 -19.51 -16.27 22.64
CA VAL A 156 -19.84 -17.21 21.55
C VAL A 156 -19.23 -16.69 20.24
N PRO A 157 -17.93 -16.95 20.01
CA PRO A 157 -17.19 -16.41 18.85
C PRO A 157 -17.71 -16.84 17.47
N ASP A 158 -18.49 -17.93 17.40
CA ASP A 158 -19.06 -18.44 16.15
C ASP A 158 -20.47 -17.87 15.85
N CYS A 159 -20.93 -16.89 16.63
CA CYS A 159 -22.25 -16.29 16.46
C CYS A 159 -22.28 -15.29 15.30
N ARG A 160 -22.50 -15.79 14.08
CA ARG A 160 -22.62 -14.99 12.84
C ARG A 160 -23.56 -13.78 12.99
N ASP A 161 -24.72 -13.98 13.62
CA ASP A 161 -25.73 -12.92 13.78
C ASP A 161 -25.23 -11.74 14.63
N ALA A 162 -24.33 -11.99 15.58
CA ALA A 162 -23.72 -10.93 16.38
C ALA A 162 -22.71 -10.11 15.57
N TYR A 163 -21.92 -10.77 14.71
CA TYR A 163 -21.03 -10.09 13.76
C TYR A 163 -21.80 -9.22 12.77
N VAL A 164 -22.88 -9.75 12.18
CA VAL A 164 -23.78 -8.97 11.30
C VAL A 164 -24.28 -7.72 12.02
N GLY A 165 -24.75 -7.87 13.26
CA GLY A 165 -25.23 -6.77 14.09
C GLY A 165 -24.15 -5.70 14.34
N ALA A 166 -22.98 -6.11 14.84
CA ALA A 166 -21.87 -5.20 15.15
C ALA A 166 -21.32 -4.50 13.88
N ILE A 167 -21.09 -5.24 12.80
CA ILE A 167 -20.58 -4.69 11.53
C ILE A 167 -21.58 -3.69 10.95
N SER A 168 -22.88 -3.97 11.00
CA SER A 168 -23.90 -3.02 10.51
C SER A 168 -23.89 -1.68 11.26
N LEU A 169 -23.61 -1.71 12.57
CA LEU A 169 -23.50 -0.50 13.39
C LEU A 169 -22.22 0.27 13.06
N TYR A 170 -21.09 -0.43 12.93
CA TYR A 170 -19.83 0.20 12.54
C TYR A 170 -19.86 0.76 11.11
N GLU A 171 -20.53 0.06 10.18
CA GLU A 171 -20.70 0.54 8.80
C GLU A 171 -21.55 1.82 8.76
N LYS A 172 -22.58 1.91 9.62
CA LYS A 172 -23.40 3.11 9.77
C LYS A 172 -22.60 4.32 10.25
N THR A 173 -21.63 4.12 11.15
CA THR A 173 -20.76 5.18 11.67
C THR A 173 -19.51 5.42 10.82
N GLY A 174 -19.21 4.53 9.87
CA GLY A 174 -17.99 4.55 9.05
C GLY A 174 -16.73 4.10 9.79
N ASP A 175 -16.87 3.42 10.94
CA ASP A 175 -15.74 2.92 11.74
C ASP A 175 -15.23 1.57 11.21
N TYR A 176 -14.60 1.62 10.04
CA TYR A 176 -14.01 0.45 9.41
C TYR A 176 -12.78 -0.10 10.15
N THR A 177 -12.12 0.74 10.96
CA THR A 177 -11.00 0.30 11.82
C THR A 177 -11.48 -0.72 12.84
N SER A 178 -12.62 -0.46 13.49
CA SER A 178 -13.23 -1.43 14.41
C SER A 178 -13.71 -2.70 13.70
N ILE A 179 -14.25 -2.59 12.47
CA ILE A 179 -14.61 -3.76 11.65
C ILE A 179 -13.37 -4.62 11.35
N ASN A 180 -12.26 -3.99 10.92
CA ASN A 180 -11.01 -4.69 10.63
C ASN A 180 -10.48 -5.45 11.85
N ARG A 181 -10.52 -4.81 13.04
CA ARG A 181 -10.12 -5.44 14.29
C ARG A 181 -11.03 -6.60 14.68
N LEU A 182 -12.35 -6.44 14.50
CA LEU A 182 -13.34 -7.46 14.83
C LEU A 182 -13.19 -8.71 13.95
N ILE A 183 -13.07 -8.53 12.63
CA ILE A 183 -12.90 -9.63 11.68
C ILE A 183 -11.51 -10.25 11.82
N GLY A 184 -10.46 -9.45 12.00
CA GLY A 184 -9.10 -9.94 12.18
C GLY A 184 -8.90 -10.80 13.44
N ALA A 185 -9.75 -10.63 14.46
CA ALA A 185 -9.77 -11.48 15.65
C ALA A 185 -10.66 -12.74 15.50
N CYS A 186 -11.46 -12.82 14.44
CA CYS A 186 -12.36 -13.95 14.20
C CYS A 186 -11.55 -15.19 13.78
N ARG A 187 -11.81 -16.32 14.44
CA ARG A 187 -11.19 -17.62 14.12
C ARG A 187 -12.07 -18.52 13.27
N ASN A 188 -13.31 -18.10 13.03
CA ASN A 188 -14.27 -18.85 12.25
C ASN A 188 -14.09 -18.49 10.78
N ASP A 189 -13.65 -19.45 9.97
CA ASP A 189 -13.31 -19.23 8.56
C ASP A 189 -14.53 -18.76 7.75
N ASP A 190 -15.74 -19.30 8.01
CA ASP A 190 -16.96 -18.92 7.29
C ASP A 190 -17.32 -17.45 7.53
N ILE A 191 -17.24 -17.00 8.79
CA ILE A 191 -17.50 -15.60 9.17
C ILE A 191 -16.40 -14.69 8.61
N TYR A 192 -15.14 -15.12 8.71
CA TYR A 192 -14.01 -14.37 8.18
C TYR A 192 -14.14 -14.16 6.67
N GLU A 193 -14.42 -15.22 5.91
CA GLU A 193 -14.60 -15.15 4.46
C GLU A 193 -15.76 -14.24 4.06
N GLU A 194 -16.90 -14.34 4.76
CA GLU A 194 -18.07 -13.51 4.49
C GLU A 194 -17.76 -12.00 4.61
N PHE A 195 -17.02 -11.60 5.65
CA PHE A 195 -16.72 -10.19 5.91
C PHE A 195 -15.34 -9.74 5.43
N SER A 196 -14.54 -10.63 4.83
CA SER A 196 -13.18 -10.35 4.34
C SER A 196 -13.09 -9.12 3.44
N HIS A 197 -14.16 -8.79 2.73
CA HIS A 197 -14.25 -7.63 1.83
C HIS A 197 -14.26 -6.27 2.56
N TYR A 198 -14.38 -6.24 3.89
CA TYR A 198 -14.16 -5.03 4.70
C TYR A 198 -12.69 -4.84 5.08
N LEU A 199 -11.88 -5.91 5.03
CA LEU A 199 -10.49 -5.86 5.44
C LEU A 199 -9.66 -4.95 4.52
N ALA A 200 -8.73 -4.22 5.13
CA ALA A 200 -7.73 -3.42 4.45
C ALA A 200 -6.44 -3.46 5.27
N PHE A 201 -5.44 -4.19 4.78
CA PHE A 201 -4.13 -4.29 5.44
C PHE A 201 -3.12 -3.33 4.83
N PRO A 202 -2.22 -2.74 5.64
CA PRO A 202 -1.18 -1.86 5.13
C PRO A 202 -0.33 -2.56 4.07
N PRO A 203 0.12 -1.84 3.03
CA PRO A 203 1.00 -2.42 2.03
C PRO A 203 2.39 -2.72 2.60
N GLU A 204 3.01 -3.77 2.09
CA GLU A 204 4.38 -4.15 2.42
C GLU A 204 5.39 -3.40 1.53
N PHE A 205 6.46 -2.90 2.15
CA PHE A 205 7.60 -2.31 1.45
C PHE A 205 8.64 -3.39 1.12
N SER A 206 9.15 -3.38 -0.12
CA SER A 206 10.19 -4.32 -0.55
C SER A 206 11.54 -4.13 0.13
N ALA A 207 11.80 -2.95 0.71
CA ALA A 207 13.06 -2.61 1.35
C ALA A 207 12.83 -2.06 2.76
N LYS A 208 13.72 -2.42 3.68
CA LYS A 208 13.72 -1.92 5.06
C LYS A 208 14.19 -0.46 5.09
N GLU A 209 13.74 0.29 6.08
CA GLU A 209 14.28 1.64 6.33
C GLU A 209 15.77 1.59 6.68
N GLY A 210 16.49 2.67 6.33
CA GLY A 210 17.92 2.80 6.55
C GLY A 210 18.65 3.56 5.45
N THR A 211 19.99 3.51 5.52
CA THR A 211 20.90 4.18 4.60
C THR A 211 21.33 3.23 3.47
N TYR A 212 21.35 3.74 2.24
CA TYR A 212 21.67 3.01 1.02
C TYR A 212 22.70 3.78 0.20
N HIS A 213 23.69 3.06 -0.34
CA HIS A 213 24.76 3.65 -1.16
C HIS A 213 24.56 3.44 -2.67
N GLU A 214 23.36 3.06 -3.07
CA GLU A 214 22.95 2.81 -4.45
C GLU A 214 21.53 3.33 -4.69
N ARG A 215 21.15 3.44 -5.97
CA ARG A 215 19.80 3.89 -6.34
C ARG A 215 18.76 2.84 -5.93
N LEU A 216 17.98 3.15 -4.90
CA LEU A 216 16.94 2.28 -4.39
C LEU A 216 15.61 2.47 -5.15
N LYS A 217 15.00 1.34 -5.53
CA LYS A 217 13.63 1.29 -6.06
C LYS A 217 12.73 0.53 -5.09
N ILE A 218 11.77 1.25 -4.50
CA ILE A 218 10.80 0.69 -3.56
C ILE A 218 9.63 0.09 -4.34
N ARG A 219 9.30 -1.17 -4.05
CA ARG A 219 8.06 -1.80 -4.48
C ARG A 219 7.11 -1.90 -3.30
N LEU A 220 5.85 -1.57 -3.55
CA LEU A 220 4.76 -1.77 -2.59
C LEU A 220 3.94 -2.98 -3.03
N LYS A 221 3.54 -3.81 -2.07
CA LYS A 221 2.72 -5.00 -2.31
C LYS A 221 1.53 -5.00 -1.36
N ALA A 222 0.34 -5.29 -1.87
CA ALA A 222 -0.84 -5.57 -1.06
C ALA A 222 -1.18 -7.06 -1.16
N GLU A 223 -1.76 -7.61 -0.09
CA GLU A 223 -2.22 -9.01 -0.06
C GLU A 223 -3.57 -9.20 -0.78
N GLN A 224 -4.35 -8.13 -0.86
CA GLN A 224 -5.72 -8.14 -1.38
C GLN A 224 -5.84 -7.30 -2.64
N LYS A 225 -6.93 -7.53 -3.40
CA LYS A 225 -7.26 -6.69 -4.55
C LYS A 225 -7.66 -5.30 -4.08
N GLY A 226 -7.05 -4.29 -4.68
CA GLY A 226 -7.29 -2.89 -4.35
C GLY A 226 -6.24 -1.99 -4.95
N THR A 227 -6.16 -0.77 -4.42
CA THR A 227 -5.22 0.26 -4.88
C THR A 227 -4.36 0.74 -3.73
N ILE A 228 -3.06 0.89 -3.95
CA ILE A 228 -2.15 1.50 -2.98
C ILE A 228 -1.98 2.98 -3.37
N TYR A 229 -2.12 3.87 -2.38
CA TYR A 229 -1.84 5.29 -2.49
C TYR A 229 -0.64 5.65 -1.62
N TYR A 230 0.17 6.62 -2.05
CA TYR A 230 1.38 6.99 -1.33
C TYR A 230 1.75 8.47 -1.48
N THR A 231 2.61 8.93 -0.57
CA THR A 231 3.24 10.25 -0.55
C THR A 231 4.76 10.10 -0.39
N LEU A 232 5.52 11.11 -0.83
CA LEU A 232 6.99 11.12 -0.79
C LEU A 232 7.57 12.19 0.15
N ASP A 233 6.68 12.98 0.76
CA ASP A 233 6.99 14.06 1.70
C ASP A 233 6.61 13.72 3.14
N GLY A 234 6.06 12.52 3.38
CA GLY A 234 5.59 12.05 4.68
C GLY A 234 4.18 12.48 5.08
N SER A 235 3.46 13.24 4.23
CA SER A 235 2.06 13.60 4.47
C SER A 235 1.14 12.36 4.50
N GLU A 236 -0.02 12.44 5.17
CA GLU A 236 -1.01 11.34 5.19
C GLU A 236 -1.51 11.05 3.77
N PRO A 237 -1.34 9.83 3.25
CA PRO A 237 -1.87 9.47 1.95
C PRO A 237 -3.38 9.24 2.01
N GLY A 238 -4.09 9.76 1.02
CA GLY A 238 -5.52 9.55 0.76
C GLY A 238 -5.79 9.06 -0.66
N THR A 239 -7.05 8.95 -1.04
CA THR A 239 -7.46 8.54 -2.40
C THR A 239 -7.17 9.58 -3.48
N ASP A 240 -6.81 10.79 -3.08
CA ASP A 240 -6.32 11.92 -3.88
C ASP A 240 -4.79 11.94 -4.04
N SER A 241 -4.07 11.09 -3.31
CA SER A 241 -2.60 10.97 -3.36
C SER A 241 -2.13 10.17 -4.58
N TYR A 242 -0.81 10.01 -4.73
CA TYR A 242 -0.24 9.27 -5.86
C TYR A 242 -0.69 7.80 -5.84
N LYS A 243 -1.26 7.34 -6.95
CA LYS A 243 -1.61 5.93 -7.15
C LYS A 243 -0.37 5.11 -7.51
N TYR A 244 -0.06 4.10 -6.72
CA TYR A 244 1.04 3.19 -6.98
C TYR A 244 0.72 2.28 -8.18
N SER A 245 1.56 2.39 -9.21
CA SER A 245 1.45 1.61 -10.46
C SER A 245 2.80 1.08 -10.97
N ALA A 246 3.90 1.63 -10.47
CA ALA A 246 5.27 1.25 -10.81
C ALA A 246 6.19 1.46 -9.59
N PRO A 247 7.35 0.77 -9.53
CA PRO A 247 8.31 0.96 -8.45
C PRO A 247 8.72 2.42 -8.26
N ILE A 248 8.73 2.88 -7.01
CA ILE A 248 9.09 4.25 -6.63
C ILE A 248 10.61 4.36 -6.64
N THR A 249 11.15 5.26 -7.45
CA THR A 249 12.60 5.54 -7.46
C THR A 249 12.90 6.67 -6.48
N LEU A 250 13.77 6.40 -5.50
CA LEU A 250 14.14 7.40 -4.50
C LEU A 250 15.19 8.37 -5.04
N ASN A 251 15.14 9.61 -4.56
CA ASN A 251 16.14 10.63 -4.88
C ASN A 251 17.33 10.53 -3.91
N PRO A 252 18.53 11.01 -4.28
CA PRO A 252 19.63 11.17 -3.33
C PRO A 252 19.20 12.02 -2.12
N GLY A 253 19.66 11.65 -0.93
CA GLY A 253 19.31 12.29 0.35
C GLY A 253 18.20 11.58 1.12
N ASN A 254 17.54 12.31 2.02
CA ASN A 254 16.47 11.78 2.87
C ASN A 254 15.13 11.71 2.13
N ASN A 255 14.48 10.55 2.16
CA ASN A 255 13.19 10.29 1.54
C ASN A 255 12.24 9.69 2.58
N ILE A 256 11.02 10.22 2.67
CA ILE A 256 9.97 9.69 3.56
C ILE A 256 8.84 9.18 2.67
N VAL A 257 8.67 7.86 2.62
CA VAL A 257 7.60 7.24 1.83
C VAL A 257 6.52 6.75 2.77
N ARG A 258 5.32 7.29 2.59
CA ARG A 258 4.15 6.86 3.35
C ARG A 258 3.10 6.28 2.43
N ALA A 259 2.49 5.16 2.81
CA ALA A 259 1.57 4.44 1.96
C ALA A 259 0.35 3.94 2.73
N VAL A 260 -0.78 3.85 2.02
CA VAL A 260 -2.05 3.28 2.48
C VAL A 260 -2.63 2.40 1.38
N PHE A 261 -3.30 1.33 1.77
CA PHE A 261 -4.06 0.48 0.85
C PHE A 261 -5.54 0.83 0.93
N ALA A 262 -6.21 0.89 -0.22
CA ALA A 262 -7.65 1.01 -0.34
C ALA A 262 -8.22 -0.24 -1.02
N ASN A 263 -9.17 -0.91 -0.37
CA ASN A 263 -9.86 -2.04 -0.97
C ASN A 263 -10.93 -1.61 -2.00
N GLU A 264 -11.65 -2.56 -2.59
CA GLU A 264 -12.67 -2.29 -3.62
C GLU A 264 -13.88 -1.48 -3.09
N LYS A 265 -14.13 -1.50 -1.78
CA LYS A 265 -15.16 -0.67 -1.11
C LYS A 265 -14.67 0.76 -0.78
N GLY A 266 -13.41 1.07 -1.07
CA GLY A 266 -12.80 2.36 -0.73
C GLY A 266 -12.39 2.49 0.74
N ILE A 267 -12.36 1.38 1.49
CA ILE A 267 -11.91 1.35 2.87
C ILE A 267 -10.39 1.42 2.89
N LEU A 268 -9.86 2.34 3.69
CA LEU A 268 -8.42 2.54 3.87
C LEU A 268 -7.87 1.65 4.99
N SER A 269 -6.68 1.11 4.76
CA SER A 269 -5.87 0.51 5.82
C SER A 269 -5.32 1.58 6.76
N GLU A 270 -4.68 1.17 7.85
CA GLU A 270 -3.74 2.07 8.54
C GLU A 270 -2.62 2.49 7.57
N SER A 271 -2.12 3.73 7.74
CA SER A 271 -1.01 4.23 6.95
C SER A 271 0.32 3.79 7.56
N ILE A 272 1.25 3.34 6.71
CA ILE A 272 2.59 2.91 7.10
C ILE A 272 3.62 3.89 6.51
N SER A 273 4.63 4.25 7.30
CA SER A 273 5.69 5.19 6.91
C SER A 273 7.07 4.54 7.02
N LYS A 274 7.94 4.81 6.04
CA LYS A 274 9.33 4.37 6.01
C LYS A 274 10.26 5.50 5.58
N ILE A 275 11.41 5.57 6.25
CA ILE A 275 12.44 6.58 6.01
C ILE A 275 13.64 5.93 5.34
N TYR A 276 14.12 6.54 4.26
CA TYR A 276 15.24 6.04 3.47
C TYR A 276 16.24 7.15 3.22
N GLU A 277 17.51 6.90 3.52
CA GLU A 277 18.59 7.81 3.20
C GLU A 277 19.42 7.24 2.06
N VAL A 278 19.54 7.96 0.94
CA VAL A 278 20.26 7.50 -0.25
C VAL A 278 21.53 8.34 -0.44
N GLU A 279 22.68 7.76 -0.09
CA GLU A 279 24.00 8.38 -0.13
C GLU A 279 24.85 7.77 -1.24
N LEU A 280 24.72 8.29 -2.47
CA LEU A 280 25.49 7.78 -3.60
C LEU A 280 26.95 8.25 -3.52
N PRO A 281 27.93 7.35 -3.72
CA PRO A 281 29.35 7.71 -3.68
C PRO A 281 29.69 8.64 -4.86
N LYS A 282 30.31 9.78 -4.58
CA LYS A 282 30.75 10.71 -5.64
C LYS A 282 31.80 10.04 -6.54
N PRO A 283 31.74 10.25 -7.88
CA PRO A 283 32.80 9.83 -8.78
C PRO A 283 34.13 10.52 -8.45
N GLU A 284 35.24 9.89 -8.83
CA GLU A 284 36.55 10.54 -8.79
C GLU A 284 36.58 11.78 -9.69
N GLU A 285 37.46 12.72 -9.36
CA GLU A 285 37.64 13.93 -10.15
C GLU A 285 38.46 13.64 -11.42
N PRO A 286 38.12 14.26 -12.56
CA PRO A 286 38.93 14.11 -13.76
C PRO A 286 40.30 14.75 -13.56
N VAL A 287 41.36 14.08 -14.01
CA VAL A 287 42.73 14.60 -13.91
C VAL A 287 43.06 15.37 -15.18
N VAL A 288 43.34 16.67 -15.05
CA VAL A 288 43.66 17.56 -16.18
C VAL A 288 45.18 17.73 -16.29
N THR A 289 45.72 17.59 -17.50
CA THR A 289 47.15 17.78 -17.80
C THR A 289 47.29 18.58 -19.10
N PRO A 290 48.15 19.62 -19.16
CA PRO A 290 49.09 20.03 -18.12
C PRO A 290 48.39 20.80 -16.99
N ILE A 291 49.09 20.99 -15.86
CA ILE A 291 48.57 21.72 -14.70
C ILE A 291 48.27 23.18 -15.10
N ASP A 292 47.34 23.85 -14.43
CA ASP A 292 47.04 25.24 -14.72
C ASP A 292 48.26 26.17 -14.53
N GLY A 293 48.35 27.23 -15.33
CA GLY A 293 49.50 28.14 -15.26
C GLY A 293 49.78 28.95 -16.54
N ASN A 294 50.97 29.56 -16.55
CA ASN A 294 51.48 30.35 -17.67
C ASN A 294 52.35 29.48 -18.58
N TYR A 295 52.11 29.57 -19.88
CA TYR A 295 52.76 28.81 -20.92
C TYR A 295 53.30 29.74 -22.00
N HIS A 296 54.45 29.37 -22.57
CA HIS A 296 55.06 30.07 -23.71
C HIS A 296 55.10 29.22 -24.98
N LEU A 297 54.78 27.93 -24.87
CA LEU A 297 54.64 27.00 -25.98
C LEU A 297 53.27 26.32 -25.86
N PRO A 298 52.56 26.12 -26.97
CA PRO A 298 51.23 25.52 -26.92
C PRO A 298 51.33 24.02 -26.66
N GLU A 299 50.57 23.56 -25.67
CA GLU A 299 50.37 22.15 -25.35
C GLU A 299 48.92 21.73 -25.56
N LEU A 300 48.67 20.42 -25.61
CA LEU A 300 47.32 19.89 -25.64
C LEU A 300 46.84 19.62 -24.21
N ILE A 301 45.68 20.16 -23.86
CA ILE A 301 45.00 19.90 -22.60
C ILE A 301 44.31 18.54 -22.71
N THR A 302 44.87 17.57 -22.02
CA THR A 302 44.38 16.20 -21.88
C THR A 302 43.62 16.03 -20.57
N VAL A 303 42.58 15.21 -20.58
CA VAL A 303 41.79 14.90 -19.39
C VAL A 303 41.68 13.38 -19.25
N THR A 304 42.16 12.86 -18.13
CA THR A 304 41.97 11.46 -17.75
C THR A 304 40.54 11.32 -17.22
N VAL A 305 39.72 10.57 -17.95
CA VAL A 305 38.33 10.29 -17.60
C VAL A 305 38.28 9.16 -16.57
N PRO A 306 37.64 9.36 -15.39
CA PRO A 306 37.43 8.29 -14.42
C PRO A 306 36.59 7.13 -14.98
N ASP A 307 36.77 5.93 -14.41
CA ASP A 307 36.04 4.72 -14.82
C ASP A 307 34.51 4.93 -14.78
N GLU A 308 33.79 4.37 -15.76
CA GLU A 308 32.33 4.43 -15.88
C GLU A 308 31.74 5.87 -15.88
N CYS A 309 32.55 6.86 -16.26
CA CYS A 309 32.15 8.27 -16.32
C CYS A 309 32.31 8.89 -17.72
N GLU A 310 31.62 10.00 -17.95
CA GLU A 310 31.92 10.95 -19.02
C GLU A 310 32.39 12.27 -18.41
N VAL A 311 33.29 12.99 -19.08
CA VAL A 311 33.70 14.32 -18.64
C VAL A 311 33.04 15.39 -19.50
N PHE A 312 32.54 16.43 -18.85
CA PHE A 312 31.96 17.61 -19.48
C PHE A 312 32.70 18.87 -19.02
N TYR A 313 32.75 19.89 -19.87
CA TYR A 313 33.46 21.12 -19.55
C TYR A 313 32.80 22.38 -20.08
N THR A 314 33.22 23.51 -19.51
CA THR A 314 32.85 24.86 -19.92
C THR A 314 34.10 25.75 -19.96
N THR A 315 34.06 26.78 -20.81
CA THR A 315 35.14 27.77 -20.97
C THR A 315 34.70 29.20 -20.63
N ASP A 316 33.40 29.40 -20.40
CA ASP A 316 32.77 30.68 -20.10
C ASP A 316 32.69 30.98 -18.58
N GLY A 317 33.14 30.03 -17.74
CA GLY A 317 33.13 30.11 -16.29
C GLY A 317 31.87 29.57 -15.60
N THR A 318 30.85 29.13 -16.35
CA THR A 318 29.65 28.46 -15.80
C THR A 318 29.99 27.07 -15.27
N GLU A 319 29.21 26.54 -14.32
CA GLU A 319 29.42 25.17 -13.83
C GLU A 319 29.01 24.15 -14.90
N PRO A 320 29.88 23.19 -15.27
CA PRO A 320 29.57 22.20 -16.29
C PRO A 320 28.47 21.24 -15.83
N THR A 321 27.63 20.82 -16.78
CA THR A 321 26.58 19.82 -16.60
C THR A 321 26.71 18.74 -17.67
N ASN A 322 25.92 17.68 -17.59
CA ASN A 322 25.82 16.67 -18.64
C ASN A 322 25.19 17.19 -19.96
N HIS A 323 24.85 18.48 -20.04
CA HIS A 323 24.44 19.17 -21.26
C HIS A 323 25.51 20.15 -21.80
N SER A 324 26.62 20.32 -21.08
CA SER A 324 27.77 21.12 -21.51
C SER A 324 28.58 20.40 -22.59
N GLU A 325 29.65 21.02 -23.09
CA GLU A 325 30.53 20.37 -24.08
C GLU A 325 31.15 19.10 -23.49
N ARG A 326 31.02 17.99 -24.21
CA ARG A 326 31.62 16.72 -23.80
C ARG A 326 33.10 16.71 -24.16
N TYR A 327 33.94 16.24 -23.25
CA TYR A 327 35.34 15.99 -23.53
C TYR A 327 35.47 14.75 -24.43
N GLU A 328 35.90 14.95 -25.67
CA GLU A 328 36.04 13.88 -26.67
C GLU A 328 37.49 13.58 -27.04
N GLY A 329 38.44 14.35 -26.53
CA GLY A 329 39.85 14.19 -26.79
C GLY A 329 40.66 15.44 -26.46
N PRO A 330 41.98 15.44 -26.72
CA PRO A 330 42.86 16.55 -26.36
C PRO A 330 42.38 17.90 -26.91
N LEU A 331 42.37 18.92 -26.05
CA LEU A 331 41.93 20.27 -26.39
C LEU A 331 43.15 21.16 -26.69
N PRO A 332 43.17 21.92 -27.80
CA PRO A 332 44.23 22.89 -28.04
C PRO A 332 44.18 24.02 -27.01
N MET A 333 45.34 24.50 -26.59
CA MET A 333 45.43 25.57 -25.60
C MET A 333 44.99 26.92 -26.21
N PRO A 334 44.09 27.66 -25.54
CA PRO A 334 43.70 28.99 -26.01
C PRO A 334 44.80 30.03 -25.83
N LEU A 335 44.89 30.96 -26.77
CA LEU A 335 45.82 32.09 -26.73
C LEU A 335 45.40 33.11 -25.66
N ASN A 336 46.39 33.82 -25.13
CA ASN A 336 46.24 34.78 -24.04
C ASN A 336 45.73 34.10 -22.78
N GLY A 337 44.43 33.97 -22.51
CA GLY A 337 43.95 33.40 -21.26
C GLY A 337 42.62 32.65 -21.40
N SER A 338 42.46 31.56 -20.66
CA SER A 338 41.20 30.79 -20.62
C SER A 338 41.03 30.05 -19.31
N ARG A 339 39.78 29.89 -18.90
CA ARG A 339 39.39 29.15 -17.71
C ARG A 339 38.50 27.99 -18.14
N PHE A 340 38.99 26.77 -17.92
CA PHE A 340 38.22 25.57 -18.08
C PHE A 340 37.67 25.12 -16.73
N LYS A 341 36.44 24.63 -16.72
CA LYS A 341 35.87 23.85 -15.62
C LYS A 341 35.48 22.49 -16.15
N PHE A 342 35.89 21.43 -15.46
CA PHE A 342 35.61 20.04 -15.82
C PHE A 342 34.83 19.34 -14.72
N VAL A 343 33.93 18.43 -15.10
CA VAL A 343 33.23 17.55 -14.17
C VAL A 343 33.11 16.15 -14.75
N ALA A 344 33.32 15.13 -13.93
CA ALA A 344 33.01 13.76 -14.27
C ALA A 344 31.55 13.45 -13.90
N TYR A 345 30.81 12.81 -14.80
CA TYR A 345 29.42 12.43 -14.66
C TYR A 345 29.27 10.91 -14.76
N SER A 346 28.78 10.28 -13.69
CA SER A 346 28.46 8.85 -13.71
C SER A 346 27.06 8.64 -14.27
N LYS A 347 26.93 7.95 -15.42
CA LYS A 347 25.62 7.62 -16.01
C LYS A 347 24.77 6.70 -15.13
N ASN A 348 25.42 5.78 -14.43
CA ASN A 348 24.76 4.78 -13.60
C ASN A 348 24.07 5.43 -12.40
N ASN A 349 24.80 6.31 -11.71
CA ASN A 349 24.30 6.97 -10.51
C ASN A 349 23.70 8.36 -10.77
N LYS A 350 23.87 8.94 -11.97
CA LYS A 350 23.48 10.31 -12.36
C LYS A 350 23.94 11.37 -11.35
N ILE A 351 25.21 11.30 -11.00
CA ILE A 351 25.86 12.18 -10.02
C ILE A 351 27.17 12.71 -10.62
N TYR A 352 27.60 13.85 -10.10
CA TYR A 352 28.79 14.57 -10.53
C TYR A 352 29.93 14.40 -9.52
N SER A 353 31.16 14.41 -10.00
CA SER A 353 32.34 14.69 -9.18
C SER A 353 32.32 16.12 -8.67
N SER A 354 33.32 16.51 -7.86
CA SER A 354 33.60 17.95 -7.70
C SER A 354 34.07 18.53 -9.03
N VAL A 355 33.94 19.85 -9.17
CA VAL A 355 34.36 20.58 -10.36
C VAL A 355 35.84 20.92 -10.26
N VAL A 356 36.61 20.49 -11.26
CA VAL A 356 38.03 20.82 -11.41
C VAL A 356 38.15 22.07 -12.27
N THR A 357 38.79 23.11 -11.75
CA THR A 357 39.02 24.36 -12.49
C THR A 357 40.48 24.45 -12.91
N ALA A 358 40.73 24.68 -14.21
CA ALA A 358 42.07 24.89 -14.75
C ALA A 358 42.13 26.22 -15.50
N VAL A 359 43.12 27.06 -15.21
CA VAL A 359 43.33 28.36 -15.85
C VAL A 359 44.64 28.35 -16.62
N TYR A 360 44.57 28.55 -17.92
CA TYR A 360 45.73 28.59 -18.80
C TYR A 360 45.94 30.00 -19.31
N HIS A 361 47.19 30.46 -19.26
CA HIS A 361 47.62 31.70 -19.91
C HIS A 361 48.73 31.37 -20.91
N LEU A 362 48.44 31.44 -22.21
CA LEU A 362 49.39 31.14 -23.26
C LEU A 362 49.88 32.43 -23.94
N ASP A 363 51.12 32.80 -23.64
CA ASP A 363 51.86 33.87 -24.32
C ASP A 363 52.80 33.26 -25.36
N PHE A 364 52.20 32.84 -26.48
CA PHE A 364 52.91 32.17 -27.57
C PHE A 364 53.34 33.15 -28.66
N ASN A 365 54.66 33.31 -28.81
CA ASN A 365 55.29 34.21 -29.78
C ASN A 365 55.99 33.43 -30.90
N GLY A 366 55.27 33.20 -32.00
CA GLY A 366 55.84 32.65 -33.24
C GLY A 366 56.59 33.69 -34.09
N ALA A 367 57.09 33.26 -35.24
CA ALA A 367 57.60 34.18 -36.27
C ALA A 367 56.48 35.03 -36.89
N CYS A 368 55.23 34.56 -36.79
CA CYS A 368 54.02 35.34 -37.08
C CYS A 368 53.11 35.48 -35.88
N THR A 369 52.21 36.46 -35.90
CA THR A 369 51.14 36.59 -34.91
C THR A 369 49.93 35.75 -35.32
N SER A 370 49.02 35.47 -34.37
CA SER A 370 47.75 34.79 -34.63
C SER A 370 46.88 35.51 -35.68
N GLN A 371 46.91 36.85 -35.70
CA GLN A 371 46.21 37.64 -36.71
C GLN A 371 46.84 37.49 -38.10
N VAL A 372 48.17 37.45 -38.18
CA VAL A 372 48.88 37.21 -39.45
C VAL A 372 48.55 35.82 -39.97
N ALA A 373 48.53 34.80 -39.11
CA ALA A 373 48.11 33.45 -39.49
C ALA A 373 46.68 33.42 -40.05
N ALA A 374 45.72 34.07 -39.39
CA ALA A 374 44.34 34.14 -39.87
C ALA A 374 44.21 34.83 -41.24
N ASN A 375 44.89 35.98 -41.41
CA ASN A 375 44.92 36.70 -42.69
C ASN A 375 45.59 35.87 -43.80
N TYR A 376 46.63 35.10 -43.43
CA TYR A 376 47.36 34.24 -44.36
C TYR A 376 46.50 33.08 -44.87
N VAL A 377 45.69 32.46 -44.02
CA VAL A 377 44.69 31.46 -44.43
C VAL A 377 43.73 32.07 -45.46
N ALA A 378 43.12 33.21 -45.16
CA ALA A 378 42.18 33.87 -46.07
C ALA A 378 42.83 34.17 -47.44
N ALA A 379 44.04 34.75 -47.44
CA ALA A 379 44.76 35.04 -48.68
C ALA A 379 45.08 33.77 -49.49
N THR A 380 45.49 32.68 -48.82
CA THR A 380 45.81 31.41 -49.48
C THR A 380 44.58 30.78 -50.12
N LEU A 381 43.44 30.81 -49.42
CA LEU A 381 42.18 30.30 -49.95
C LEU A 381 41.66 31.14 -51.13
N ALA A 382 41.90 32.45 -51.12
CA ALA A 382 41.55 33.34 -52.22
C ALA A 382 42.40 33.04 -53.47
N VAL A 383 43.71 32.89 -53.31
CA VAL A 383 44.62 32.50 -54.40
C VAL A 383 44.26 31.11 -54.95
N GLY A 384 43.87 30.19 -54.07
CA GLY A 384 43.39 28.86 -54.44
C GLY A 384 41.98 28.84 -55.06
N GLY A 385 41.30 29.98 -55.14
CA GLY A 385 39.97 30.12 -55.74
C GLY A 385 38.82 29.53 -54.92
N LYS A 386 39.04 29.17 -53.64
CA LYS A 386 37.96 28.71 -52.74
C LYS A 386 37.07 29.86 -52.28
N ILE A 387 37.64 31.05 -52.16
CA ILE A 387 36.96 32.32 -51.93
C ILE A 387 37.43 33.34 -52.97
N LEU A 388 36.71 34.43 -53.19
CA LEU A 388 37.03 35.44 -54.20
C LEU A 388 38.17 36.36 -53.80
N ASP A 389 38.25 36.67 -52.51
CA ASP A 389 39.18 37.63 -51.94
C ASP A 389 39.47 37.28 -50.47
N ALA A 390 40.48 37.94 -49.91
CA ALA A 390 40.88 37.74 -48.52
C ALA A 390 39.85 38.30 -47.51
N ASP A 391 38.82 39.01 -47.97
CA ASP A 391 37.71 39.47 -47.12
C ASP A 391 36.70 38.34 -46.85
N GLY A 392 36.79 37.23 -47.58
CA GLY A 392 35.97 36.04 -47.36
C GLY A 392 34.75 35.93 -48.27
N ASN A 393 34.69 36.71 -49.35
CA ASN A 393 33.53 36.74 -50.23
C ASN A 393 33.44 35.49 -51.12
N VAL A 394 32.22 34.99 -51.35
CA VAL A 394 31.94 33.84 -52.24
C VAL A 394 30.74 34.19 -53.13
N PRO A 395 30.77 33.99 -54.47
CA PRO A 395 29.71 34.50 -55.36
C PRO A 395 28.32 33.92 -55.06
N GLU A 396 28.29 32.67 -54.64
CA GLU A 396 27.06 31.88 -54.50
C GLU A 396 26.47 31.93 -53.09
N LEU A 397 27.14 32.61 -52.15
CA LEU A 397 26.71 32.68 -50.75
C LEU A 397 26.31 34.10 -50.38
N ASN A 398 25.14 34.23 -49.74
CA ASN A 398 24.68 35.50 -49.18
C ASN A 398 25.32 35.77 -47.81
N GLY A 399 26.64 35.91 -47.80
CA GLY A 399 27.46 36.06 -46.60
C GLY A 399 28.95 36.01 -46.94
N GLN A 400 29.78 36.02 -45.91
CA GLN A 400 31.24 35.97 -46.05
C GLN A 400 31.84 35.03 -45.01
N TYR A 401 32.91 34.33 -45.37
CA TYR A 401 33.71 33.58 -44.42
C TYR A 401 34.62 34.52 -43.61
N LYS A 402 34.81 34.22 -42.33
CA LYS A 402 35.71 34.93 -41.43
C LYS A 402 36.63 33.94 -40.74
N TYR A 403 37.90 34.29 -40.69
CA TYR A 403 38.95 33.45 -40.14
C TYR A 403 39.43 34.08 -38.84
N ARG A 404 39.38 33.32 -37.75
CA ARG A 404 39.82 33.80 -36.42
C ARG A 404 40.75 32.79 -35.78
N CYS A 405 41.84 33.28 -35.22
CA CYS A 405 42.80 32.46 -34.50
C CYS A 405 42.73 32.77 -33.01
N GLY A 406 42.17 31.84 -32.24
CA GLY A 406 42.10 31.91 -30.77
C GLY A 406 42.85 30.78 -30.07
N LEU A 407 43.39 29.82 -30.82
CA LEU A 407 43.91 28.56 -30.30
C LEU A 407 45.29 28.28 -30.90
N ALA A 408 46.13 27.55 -30.17
CA ALA A 408 47.39 27.03 -30.69
C ALA A 408 47.64 25.59 -30.20
N ALA A 409 48.40 24.83 -30.99
CA ALA A 409 48.72 23.44 -30.67
C ALA A 409 50.15 23.08 -31.10
N GLY A 410 50.82 22.28 -30.28
CA GLY A 410 52.09 21.62 -30.62
C GLY A 410 51.88 20.23 -31.22
N LYS A 411 52.69 19.86 -32.21
CA LYS A 411 52.78 18.51 -32.78
C LYS A 411 54.25 18.18 -33.09
N GLY A 412 54.86 17.33 -32.25
CA GLY A 412 56.29 17.06 -32.33
C GLY A 412 57.09 18.34 -32.09
N GLU A 413 57.99 18.69 -33.00
CA GLU A 413 58.78 19.93 -32.94
C GLU A 413 58.09 21.14 -33.60
N ASN A 414 56.88 20.95 -34.16
CA ASN A 414 56.15 22.00 -34.86
C ASN A 414 55.04 22.60 -33.99
N TYR A 415 54.83 23.90 -34.12
CA TYR A 415 53.79 24.64 -33.40
C TYR A 415 52.90 25.37 -34.39
N TYR A 416 51.59 25.25 -34.20
CA TYR A 416 50.58 25.74 -35.13
C TYR A 416 49.65 26.73 -34.44
N TYR A 417 49.39 27.84 -35.12
CA TYR A 417 48.20 28.65 -34.88
C TYR A 417 47.00 27.96 -35.53
N LEU A 418 45.94 27.74 -34.74
CA LEU A 418 44.72 27.10 -35.23
C LEU A 418 43.69 28.19 -35.57
N VAL A 419 43.44 28.32 -36.86
CA VAL A 419 42.53 29.29 -37.46
C VAL A 419 41.20 28.60 -37.71
N GLU A 420 40.19 29.01 -36.94
CA GLU A 420 38.81 28.55 -37.10
C GLU A 420 38.09 29.39 -38.17
N GLU A 421 37.31 28.71 -39.02
CA GLU A 421 36.47 29.34 -40.04
C GLU A 421 35.04 29.52 -39.53
N TYR A 422 34.53 30.73 -39.72
CA TYR A 422 33.18 31.14 -39.37
C TYR A 422 32.45 31.62 -40.61
N PHE A 423 31.15 31.37 -40.70
CA PHE A 423 30.29 31.95 -41.72
C PHE A 423 29.50 33.12 -41.11
N LEU A 424 29.53 34.28 -41.78
CA LEU A 424 28.75 35.45 -41.40
C LEU A 424 27.71 35.74 -42.50
N PRO A 425 26.45 35.31 -42.32
CA PRO A 425 25.37 35.64 -43.24
C PRO A 425 25.06 37.15 -43.21
N LYS A 426 24.55 37.67 -44.34
CA LYS A 426 24.18 39.09 -44.44
C LYS A 426 23.02 39.43 -43.51
N GLY A 427 23.31 40.12 -42.40
CA GLY A 427 22.32 40.53 -41.40
C GLY A 427 22.02 39.49 -40.31
N GLY A 428 22.83 38.43 -40.20
CA GLY A 428 22.73 37.45 -39.13
C GLY A 428 23.97 37.43 -38.22
N GLU A 429 23.99 36.45 -37.31
CA GLU A 429 25.11 36.24 -36.39
C GLU A 429 26.16 35.30 -36.98
N MET A 430 27.38 35.38 -36.44
CA MET A 430 28.51 34.59 -36.90
C MET A 430 28.41 33.14 -36.38
N GLU A 431 28.49 32.17 -37.28
CA GLU A 431 28.38 30.74 -36.96
C GLU A 431 29.69 30.00 -37.25
N LYS A 432 30.09 29.07 -36.37
CA LYS A 432 31.26 28.20 -36.63
C LYS A 432 30.92 27.19 -37.73
N THR A 433 31.81 27.03 -38.71
CA THR A 433 31.64 26.03 -39.79
C THR A 433 32.12 24.63 -39.38
N GLY A 434 33.00 24.55 -38.37
CA GLY A 434 33.71 23.33 -37.98
C GLY A 434 35.04 23.14 -38.72
N GLN A 435 35.33 23.92 -39.77
CA GLN A 435 36.61 23.85 -40.48
C GLN A 435 37.71 24.58 -39.70
N ILE A 436 38.85 23.90 -39.53
CA ILE A 436 40.04 24.44 -38.86
C ILE A 436 41.24 24.31 -39.80
N TYR A 437 42.04 25.36 -39.85
CA TYR A 437 43.31 25.40 -40.57
C TYR A 437 44.45 25.57 -39.56
N GLY A 438 45.52 24.81 -39.74
CA GLY A 438 46.75 24.96 -38.97
C GLY A 438 47.78 25.73 -39.79
N VAL A 439 48.29 26.83 -39.26
CA VAL A 439 49.42 27.57 -39.84
C VAL A 439 50.62 27.39 -38.92
N ASN A 440 51.70 26.80 -39.43
CA ASN A 440 52.92 26.65 -38.66
C ASN A 440 53.46 28.04 -38.32
N ALA A 441 53.72 28.27 -37.03
CA ALA A 441 54.06 29.56 -36.48
C ALA A 441 55.44 30.10 -36.92
N PHE A 442 56.27 29.27 -37.55
CA PHE A 442 57.65 29.61 -37.93
C PHE A 442 57.89 29.57 -39.43
N ASP A 443 57.42 28.54 -40.12
CA ASP A 443 57.66 28.35 -41.56
C ASP A 443 56.45 28.69 -42.45
N PHE A 444 55.32 29.07 -41.84
CA PHE A 444 54.06 29.45 -42.51
C PHE A 444 53.42 28.34 -43.35
N THR A 445 53.84 27.08 -43.19
CA THR A 445 53.15 25.97 -43.85
C THR A 445 51.70 25.84 -43.37
N ILE A 446 50.79 25.65 -44.31
CA ILE A 446 49.35 25.54 -44.06
C ILE A 446 48.86 24.10 -44.20
N CYS A 447 47.97 23.71 -43.31
CA CYS A 447 47.34 22.40 -43.29
C CYS A 447 45.88 22.52 -42.84
N THR A 448 45.06 21.52 -43.16
CA THR A 448 43.76 21.32 -42.53
C THR A 448 43.93 20.53 -41.24
N VAL A 449 43.17 20.89 -40.21
CA VAL A 449 43.18 20.21 -38.91
C VAL A 449 41.83 19.59 -38.67
N ASN A 450 41.82 18.26 -38.47
CA ASN A 450 40.63 17.45 -38.21
C ASN A 450 40.82 16.66 -36.91
N ARG A 451 39.74 16.08 -36.37
CA ARG A 451 39.83 15.10 -35.28
C ARG A 451 39.70 13.68 -35.83
N ASP A 452 40.51 12.74 -35.34
CA ASP A 452 40.33 11.32 -35.64
C ASP A 452 39.22 10.68 -34.77
N SER A 453 39.03 9.36 -34.91
CA SER A 453 38.05 8.60 -34.14
C SER A 453 38.31 8.57 -32.63
N GLU A 454 39.52 8.93 -32.21
CA GLU A 454 39.94 9.01 -30.80
C GLU A 454 39.97 10.47 -30.30
N GLY A 455 39.51 11.42 -31.13
CA GLY A 455 39.46 12.84 -30.82
C GLY A 455 40.79 13.58 -30.91
N ASN A 456 41.87 12.91 -31.36
CA ASN A 456 43.19 13.54 -31.50
C ASN A 456 43.24 14.45 -32.73
N LEU A 457 44.04 15.53 -32.64
CA LEU A 457 44.23 16.46 -33.75
C LEU A 457 45.12 15.86 -34.85
N VAL A 458 44.56 15.74 -36.05
CA VAL A 458 45.23 15.28 -37.26
C VAL A 458 45.46 16.47 -38.20
N PHE A 459 46.73 16.69 -38.55
CA PHE A 459 47.18 17.76 -39.42
C PHE A 459 47.47 17.17 -40.80
N GLN A 460 46.73 17.60 -41.82
CA GLN A 460 46.82 17.14 -43.20
C GLN A 460 47.20 18.32 -44.09
N SER A 461 48.24 18.18 -44.91
CA SER A 461 48.67 19.24 -45.83
C SER A 461 47.53 19.69 -46.74
N LEU A 462 47.35 21.01 -46.86
CA LEU A 462 46.27 21.63 -47.64
C LEU A 462 46.47 21.46 -49.16
#